data_AF-A0A9D6G305-F1
#
_entry.id   AF-A0A9D6G305-F1
#
_cell.length_a   1.000
_cell.length_b   1.000
_cell.length_c   1.000
_cell.angle_alpha   90.00
_cell.angle_beta   90.00
_cell.angle_gamma   90.00
#
_symmetry.space_group_name_H-M   'P 1'
#
loop_
_entity.id
_entity.type
_entity.pdbx_description
1 polymer ?
#
loop_
_entity_poly.entity_id
_entity_poly.type
_entity_poly.pdbx_seq_one_letter_code
_entity_poly.pdbx_strand_id
1 'polypeptide(L)'
;MSADGGIGGELGVPPAERPAVERRGPPKPHPAIFRCGLILMVASFALYPAYAVILVLPVSVATQAKLGIAAWAVSWGAFALGSVLALRGRSSLSSPFSLRSRER
;
A
#
# COMPACT_ATOMS: atom_id res chain seq x y z
N MET A 1 -27.77 -16.62 -62.69
CA MET A 1 -27.27 -15.78 -61.57
C MET A 1 -28.40 -15.62 -60.57
N SER A 2 -28.33 -16.35 -59.46
CA SER A 2 -29.02 -16.04 -58.20
C SER A 2 -28.21 -16.69 -57.10
N ALA A 3 -27.62 -15.86 -56.25
CA ALA A 3 -26.97 -16.25 -55.02
C ALA A 3 -28.05 -16.28 -53.93
N ASP A 4 -28.22 -17.43 -53.28
CA ASP A 4 -29.02 -17.61 -52.09
C ASP A 4 -28.09 -18.33 -51.11
N GLY A 5 -27.61 -17.68 -50.05
CA GLY A 5 -28.39 -17.38 -48.87
C GLY A 5 -28.08 -18.48 -47.86
N GLY A 6 -27.01 -18.35 -47.07
CA GLY A 6 -27.19 -17.89 -45.70
C GLY A 6 -26.51 -18.87 -44.74
N ILE A 7 -25.21 -18.70 -44.52
CA ILE A 7 -24.50 -19.30 -43.39
C ILE A 7 -24.59 -18.27 -42.27
N GLY A 8 -25.46 -18.51 -41.29
CA GLY A 8 -25.70 -17.61 -40.18
C GLY A 8 -26.03 -18.41 -38.93
N GLY A 9 -25.01 -19.05 -38.38
CA GLY A 9 -25.09 -19.62 -37.04
C GLY A 9 -25.16 -18.49 -36.02
N GLU A 10 -26.20 -18.51 -35.19
CA GLU A 10 -26.20 -17.90 -33.86
C GLU A 10 -27.00 -18.83 -32.95
N LEU A 11 -26.32 -19.85 -32.43
CA LEU A 11 -26.77 -20.54 -31.23
C LEU A 11 -26.83 -19.48 -30.13
N GLY A 12 -28.04 -19.08 -29.76
CA GLY A 12 -28.33 -18.17 -28.66
C GLY A 12 -27.76 -18.72 -27.36
N VAL A 13 -26.53 -18.32 -27.04
CA VAL A 13 -26.00 -18.39 -25.69
C VAL A 13 -26.60 -17.19 -24.95
N PRO A 14 -27.48 -17.38 -23.96
CA PRO A 14 -27.98 -16.27 -23.16
C PRO A 14 -26.77 -15.58 -22.52
N PRO A 15 -26.72 -14.23 -22.51
CA PRO A 15 -25.60 -13.51 -21.96
C PRO A 15 -25.48 -13.89 -20.49
N ALA A 16 -24.45 -14.67 -20.17
CA ALA A 16 -24.09 -15.00 -18.81
C ALA A 16 -24.05 -13.69 -18.02
N GLU A 17 -24.96 -13.54 -17.07
CA GLU A 17 -24.93 -12.51 -16.05
C GLU A 17 -23.54 -12.56 -15.42
N ARG A 18 -22.65 -11.71 -15.91
CA ARG A 18 -21.33 -11.54 -15.31
C ARG A 18 -21.63 -11.09 -13.89
N PRO A 19 -21.23 -11.85 -12.85
CA PRO A 19 -21.49 -11.42 -11.48
C PRO A 19 -20.93 -10.01 -11.39
N ALA A 20 -21.81 -9.08 -11.01
CA ALA A 20 -21.46 -7.69 -10.85
C ALA A 20 -20.20 -7.67 -10.00
N VAL A 21 -19.05 -7.44 -10.64
CA VAL A 21 -17.79 -7.21 -9.95
C VAL A 21 -18.12 -5.97 -9.15
N GLU A 22 -18.41 -6.18 -7.88
CA GLU A 22 -18.61 -5.14 -6.90
C GLU A 22 -17.33 -4.35 -6.94
N ARG A 23 -17.34 -3.30 -7.77
CA ARG A 23 -16.27 -2.33 -7.90
C ARG A 23 -16.28 -1.62 -6.56
N ARG A 24 -15.63 -2.24 -5.57
CA ARG A 24 -15.24 -1.58 -4.33
C ARG A 24 -14.57 -0.30 -4.81
N GLY A 25 -15.30 0.81 -4.64
CA GLY A 25 -14.83 2.10 -5.11
C GLY A 25 -13.42 2.34 -4.59
N PRO A 26 -12.61 3.15 -5.28
CA PRO A 26 -11.26 3.43 -4.83
C PRO A 26 -11.28 3.84 -3.35
N PRO A 27 -10.45 3.22 -2.51
CA PRO A 27 -10.49 3.46 -1.07
C PRO A 27 -10.39 4.96 -0.81
N LYS A 28 -11.34 5.48 0.00
CA LYS A 28 -11.41 6.91 0.30
C LYS A 28 -10.08 7.39 0.93
N PRO A 29 -9.59 8.58 0.58
CA PRO A 29 -8.42 9.18 1.20
C PRO A 29 -8.54 9.22 2.72
N HIS A 30 -7.63 8.57 3.44
CA HIS A 30 -7.53 8.76 4.89
C HIS A 30 -6.17 9.40 5.24
N PRO A 31 -6.11 10.75 5.34
CA PRO A 31 -4.86 11.46 5.63
C PRO A 31 -4.24 11.05 6.95
N ALA A 32 -5.02 10.54 7.92
CA ALA A 32 -4.48 10.01 9.16
C ALA A 32 -3.69 8.70 8.96
N ILE A 33 -4.05 7.86 7.97
CA ILE A 33 -3.30 6.62 7.69
C ILE A 33 -1.94 6.96 7.09
N PHE A 34 -1.91 7.95 6.18
CA PHE A 34 -0.65 8.47 5.63
C PHE A 34 0.25 9.03 6.72
N ARG A 35 -0.28 9.93 7.57
CA ARG A 35 0.47 10.53 8.68
C ARG A 35 0.96 9.47 9.67
N CYS A 36 0.12 8.49 10.01
CA CYS A 36 0.49 7.38 10.87
C CYS A 36 1.67 6.59 10.29
N GLY A 37 1.62 6.23 9.00
CA GLY A 37 2.73 5.56 8.34
C GLY A 37 4.02 6.37 8.35
N LEU A 38 3.92 7.68 8.12
CA LEU A 38 5.07 8.59 8.11
C LEU A 38 5.70 8.75 9.49
N ILE A 39 4.86 8.89 10.54
CA ILE A 39 5.33 8.91 11.94
C ILE A 39 6.02 7.58 12.28
N LEU A 40 5.47 6.44 11.86
CA LEU A 40 6.06 5.13 12.12
C LEU A 40 7.44 4.98 11.44
N MET A 41 7.58 5.48 10.21
CA MET A 41 8.87 5.50 9.50
C MET A 41 9.88 6.42 10.17
N VAL A 42 9.48 7.62 10.63
CA VAL A 42 10.41 8.51 11.35
C VAL A 42 10.80 7.90 12.71
N ALA A 43 9.83 7.33 13.43
CA ALA A 43 10.07 6.67 14.71
C ALA A 43 11.02 5.46 14.60
N SER A 44 11.03 4.74 13.47
CA SER A 44 12.00 3.65 13.27
C SER A 44 13.44 4.14 13.24
N PHE A 45 13.70 5.36 12.76
CA PHE A 45 15.04 5.96 12.81
C PHE A 45 15.38 6.51 14.20
N ALA A 46 14.40 6.86 15.01
CA ALA A 46 14.62 7.27 16.39
C ALA A 46 15.18 6.14 17.29
N LEU A 47 15.19 4.88 16.81
CA LEU A 47 15.91 3.78 17.48
C LEU A 47 17.44 3.90 17.34
N TYR A 48 17.97 4.70 16.41
CA TYR A 48 19.41 4.86 16.25
C TYR A 48 20.16 5.32 17.52
N PRO A 49 19.71 6.38 18.21
CA PRO A 49 20.30 6.76 19.49
C PRO A 49 20.16 5.68 20.58
N ALA A 50 19.14 4.81 20.49
CA ALA A 50 18.99 3.70 21.44
C ALA A 50 20.13 2.67 21.32
N TYR A 51 20.74 2.49 20.14
CA TYR A 51 21.94 1.65 19.99
C TYR A 51 23.13 2.20 20.77
N ALA A 52 23.30 3.52 20.79
CA ALA A 52 24.36 4.14 21.58
C ALA A 52 24.16 3.88 23.07
N VAL A 53 22.91 3.96 23.55
CA VAL A 53 22.56 3.65 24.94
C VAL A 53 22.83 2.18 25.29
N ILE A 54 22.52 1.24 24.38
CA ILE A 54 22.77 -0.19 24.58
C ILE A 54 24.27 -0.48 24.84
N LEU A 55 25.18 0.26 24.19
CA LEU A 55 26.62 0.08 24.38
C LEU A 55 27.11 0.50 25.76
N VAL A 56 26.44 1.46 26.40
CA VAL A 56 26.81 1.98 27.73
C VAL A 56 26.12 1.22 28.88
N LEU A 57 25.19 0.30 28.56
CA LEU A 57 24.54 -0.51 29.58
C LEU A 57 25.56 -1.50 30.21
N PRO A 58 25.64 -1.58 31.55
CA PRO A 58 26.51 -2.52 32.26
C PRO A 58 25.90 -3.94 32.25
N VAL A 59 25.67 -4.47 31.04
CA VAL A 59 25.13 -5.81 30.81
C VAL A 59 26.11 -6.63 29.98
N SER A 60 25.96 -7.94 29.99
CA SER A 60 26.83 -8.82 29.21
C SER A 60 26.79 -8.47 27.70
N VAL A 61 27.90 -8.67 27.00
CA VAL A 61 27.99 -8.47 25.54
C VAL A 61 26.94 -9.31 24.80
N ALA A 62 26.66 -10.53 25.28
CA ALA A 62 25.60 -11.37 24.73
C ALA A 62 24.21 -10.74 24.87
N THR A 63 23.94 -10.04 25.98
CA THR A 63 22.70 -9.28 26.18
C THR A 63 22.65 -8.04 25.29
N GLN A 64 23.76 -7.30 25.15
CA GLN A 64 23.84 -6.15 24.23
C GLN A 64 23.57 -6.56 22.78
N ALA A 65 24.15 -7.68 22.33
CA ALA A 65 23.93 -8.22 20.99
C ALA A 65 22.46 -8.59 20.77
N LYS A 66 21.82 -9.27 21.74
CA LYS A 66 20.38 -9.59 21.67
C LYS A 66 19.51 -8.34 21.59
N LEU A 67 19.81 -7.32 22.40
CA LEU A 67 19.10 -6.04 22.37
C LEU A 67 19.29 -5.31 21.03
N GLY A 68 20.50 -5.32 20.49
CA GLY A 68 20.80 -4.75 19.18
C GLY A 68 20.04 -5.44 18.05
N ILE A 69 20.04 -6.77 18.01
CA ILE A 69 19.30 -7.55 17.01
C ILE A 69 17.78 -7.32 17.14
N ALA A 70 17.25 -7.31 18.37
CA ALA A 70 15.84 -7.05 18.61
C ALA A 70 15.44 -5.63 18.15
N ALA A 71 16.21 -4.62 18.53
CA ALA A 71 16.00 -3.24 18.09
C ALA A 71 16.07 -3.11 16.57
N TRP A 72 17.01 -3.81 15.93
CA TRP A 72 17.16 -3.85 14.47
C TRP A 72 15.92 -4.44 13.80
N ALA A 73 15.47 -5.62 14.24
CA ALA A 73 14.26 -6.25 13.72
C ALA A 73 13.02 -5.37 13.89
N VAL A 74 12.86 -4.74 15.06
CA VAL A 74 11.74 -3.82 15.32
C VAL A 74 11.79 -2.59 14.42
N SER A 75 12.97 -2.00 14.21
CA SER A 75 13.13 -0.84 13.33
C SER A 75 12.72 -1.15 11.89
N TRP A 76 13.15 -2.29 11.35
CA TRP A 76 12.77 -2.73 10.01
C TRP A 76 11.28 -3.06 9.90
N GLY A 77 10.71 -3.71 10.93
CA GLY A 77 9.28 -3.99 10.99
C GLY A 77 8.44 -2.71 11.01
N ALA A 78 8.80 -1.74 11.84
CA ALA A 78 8.13 -0.44 11.93
C ALA A 78 8.27 0.36 10.62
N PHE A 79 9.45 0.33 10.00
CA PHE A 79 9.68 0.98 8.71
C PHE A 79 8.85 0.35 7.58
N ALA A 80 8.82 -0.99 7.48
CA ALA A 80 8.06 -1.71 6.48
C ALA A 80 6.54 -1.47 6.65
N LEU A 81 6.04 -1.57 7.88
CA LEU A 81 4.64 -1.30 8.19
C LEU A 81 4.28 0.17 7.92
N GLY A 82 5.15 1.10 8.31
CA GLY A 82 5.00 2.53 8.04
C GLY A 82 4.96 2.83 6.54
N SER A 83 5.82 2.18 5.75
CA SER A 83 5.85 2.28 4.29
C SER A 83 4.55 1.81 3.65
N VAL A 84 4.02 0.67 4.11
CA VAL A 84 2.73 0.13 3.61
C VAL A 84 1.58 1.07 3.96
N LEU A 85 1.54 1.60 5.18
CA LEU A 85 0.51 2.55 5.62
C LEU A 85 0.59 3.86 4.85
N ALA A 86 1.79 4.41 4.67
CA ALA A 86 2.03 5.62 3.90
C ALA A 86 1.63 5.42 2.43
N LEU A 87 1.95 4.28 1.82
CA LEU A 87 1.59 4.00 0.44
C LEU A 87 0.07 3.87 0.26
N ARG A 88 -0.61 3.16 1.17
CA ARG A 88 -2.09 3.05 1.18
C ARG A 88 -2.77 4.39 1.40
N GLY A 89 -2.19 5.28 2.19
CA GLY A 89 -2.68 6.65 2.37
C GLY A 89 -2.41 7.54 1.15
N ARG A 90 -1.27 7.36 0.47
CA ARG A 90 -0.81 8.18 -0.67
C ARG A 90 -1.53 7.89 -1.98
N SER A 91 -2.02 6.66 -2.21
CA SER A 91 -2.85 6.29 -3.37
C SER A 91 -4.15 7.10 -3.52
N SER A 92 -4.37 8.07 -2.63
CA SER A 92 -5.53 8.95 -2.59
C SER A 92 -5.21 10.44 -2.82
N LEU A 93 -3.93 10.82 -2.97
CA LEU A 93 -3.48 12.19 -3.32
C LEU A 93 -3.22 12.38 -4.82
N SER A 94 -3.29 11.32 -5.61
CA SER A 94 -3.15 11.36 -7.07
C SER A 94 -4.50 11.58 -7.76
N SER A 95 -5.19 12.69 -7.46
CA SER A 95 -6.08 13.31 -8.45
C SER A 95 -5.39 14.53 -9.06
N PRO A 96 -4.38 14.34 -9.94
CA PRO A 96 -3.89 15.46 -10.70
C PRO A 96 -5.01 15.84 -11.71
N PHE A 97 -5.43 17.10 -11.68
CA PHE A 97 -5.71 17.81 -12.93
C PHE A 97 -6.95 17.50 -13.79
N SER A 98 -8.01 16.82 -13.32
CA SER A 98 -9.20 16.59 -14.19
C SER A 98 -10.27 17.70 -14.23
N LEU A 99 -10.06 18.85 -13.58
CA LEU A 99 -11.07 19.93 -13.57
C LEU A 99 -10.64 21.26 -14.20
N ARG A 100 -9.49 21.32 -14.90
CA ARG A 100 -8.98 22.58 -15.49
C ARG A 100 -8.74 22.52 -17.00
N SER A 101 -9.50 21.69 -17.74
CA SER A 101 -9.36 21.59 -19.20
C SER A 101 -10.68 21.59 -19.99
N ARG A 102 -11.84 21.83 -19.37
CA ARG A 102 -13.14 21.83 -20.07
C ARG A 102 -13.84 23.18 -20.17
N GLU A 103 -13.18 24.26 -19.76
CA GLU A 103 -13.71 25.64 -19.88
C GLU A 103 -12.75 26.57 -20.64
N ARG A 104 -12.20 26.11 -21.77
CA ARG A 104 -11.68 27.01 -22.81
C ARG A 104 -12.02 26.49 -24.18
#